data_AF-A0A962VBA6-F1
#
_entry.id   AF-A0A962VBA6-F1
#
_cell.length_a   1.000
_cell.length_b   1.000
_cell.length_c   1.000
_cell.angle_alpha   90.00
_cell.angle_beta   90.00
_cell.angle_gamma   90.00
#
_symmetry.space_group_name_H-M   'P 1'
#
loop_
_entity.id
_entity.type
_entity.pdbx_description
1 polymer ?
#
loop_
_entity_poly.entity_id
_entity_poly.type
_entity_poly.pdbx_seq_one_letter_code
_entity_poly.pdbx_strand_id
1 'polypeptide(L)' 'IISLAHALGLKVIAEGVETPDQKRYLKVLKCDEFQGYLNSPPVPFEQITQLLQGHRPE' A
#
# COMPACT_ATOMS: atom_id res chain seq x y z
N ILE A 1 3.81 -16.30 1.12
CA ILE A 1 3.45 -15.50 -0.07
C ILE A 1 4.60 -14.59 -0.49
N ILE A 2 5.06 -13.65 0.35
CA ILE A 2 6.17 -12.73 0.02
C ILE A 2 7.42 -13.47 -0.48
N SER A 3 7.96 -14.41 0.30
CA SER A 3 9.16 -15.16 -0.11
C SER A 3 8.97 -15.98 -1.40
N LEU A 4 7.74 -16.45 -1.66
CA LEU A 4 7.40 -17.17 -2.89
C LEU A 4 7.36 -16.22 -4.09
N ALA A 5 6.71 -15.07 -3.96
CA ALA A 5 6.67 -14.05 -5.01
C ALA A 5 8.09 -13.61 -5.38
N HIS A 6 8.93 -13.34 -4.38
CA HIS A 6 10.33 -12.96 -4.61
C HIS A 6 11.15 -14.08 -5.27
N ALA A 7 10.96 -15.34 -4.88
CA ALA A 7 11.61 -16.47 -5.55
C ALA A 7 11.21 -16.61 -7.03
N LEU A 8 10.02 -16.12 -7.40
CA LEU A 8 9.50 -16.10 -8.77
C LEU A 8 9.81 -14.78 -9.50
N GLY A 9 10.54 -13.84 -8.89
CA GLY A 9 10.83 -12.52 -9.47
C GLY A 9 9.59 -11.62 -9.58
N LEU A 10 8.56 -11.86 -8.76
CA LEU A 10 7.32 -11.08 -8.72
C LEU A 10 7.35 -10.05 -7.59
N LYS A 11 6.71 -8.91 -7.82
CA LYS A 11 6.36 -7.95 -6.75
C LYS A 11 5.10 -8.38 -6.02
N VAL A 12 5.01 -8.03 -4.74
CA VAL A 12 3.84 -8.28 -3.90
C VAL A 12 3.34 -7.00 -3.24
N ILE A 13 2.02 -6.79 -3.31
CA ILE A 13 1.30 -5.74 -2.58
C ILE A 13 0.48 -6.36 -1.46
N ALA A 14 0.51 -5.74 -0.28
CA ALA A 14 -0.38 -6.08 0.83
C ALA A 14 -1.57 -5.11 0.86
N GLU A 15 -2.78 -5.64 0.69
CA GLU A 15 -4.02 -4.86 0.74
C GLU A 15 -4.67 -4.89 2.13
N GLY A 16 -5.43 -3.84 2.48
CA GLY A 16 -6.14 -3.75 3.76
C GLY A 16 -5.28 -3.27 4.94
N VAL A 17 -4.23 -2.49 4.70
CA VAL A 17 -3.40 -1.93 5.78
C VAL A 17 -4.05 -0.70 6.41
N GLU A 18 -4.40 -0.80 7.68
CA GLU A 18 -5.13 0.22 8.44
C GLU A 18 -4.26 0.91 9.50
N THR A 19 -3.24 0.22 10.04
CA THR A 19 -2.45 0.71 11.17
C THR A 19 -0.95 0.82 10.89
N PRO A 20 -0.23 1.76 11.53
CA PRO A 20 1.23 1.88 11.41
C PRO A 20 1.99 0.60 11.76
N ASP A 21 1.48 -0.18 12.73
CA ASP A 21 2.11 -1.43 13.16
C ASP A 21 2.03 -2.52 12.09
N GLN A 22 0.89 -2.65 11.39
CA GLN A 22 0.76 -3.54 10.23
C GLN A 22 1.77 -3.15 9.13
N LYS A 23 1.88 -1.86 8.79
CA LYS A 23 2.87 -1.36 7.82
C LYS A 23 4.30 -1.68 8.26
N ARG A 24 4.61 -1.50 9.55
CA ARG A 24 5.93 -1.81 10.10
C ARG A 24 6.24 -3.30 9.99
N TYR A 25 5.28 -4.15 10.30
CA TYR A 25 5.41 -5.60 10.18
C TYR A 25 5.66 -6.03 8.73
N LEU A 26 4.89 -5.51 7.78
CA LEU A 26 5.07 -5.75 6.35
C LEU A 26 6.45 -5.31 5.85
N LYS A 27 6.97 -4.18 6.36
CA LYS A 27 8.32 -3.71 6.04
C LYS A 27 9.40 -4.67 6.55
N VAL A 28 9.24 -5.23 7.75
CA VAL A 28 10.18 -6.25 8.28
C VAL A 28 10.16 -7.51 7.42
N LEU A 29 8.99 -7.93 6.95
CA LEU A 29 8.83 -9.06 6.02
C LEU A 29 9.29 -8.77 4.59
N LYS A 30 9.77 -7.55 4.31
CA LYS A 30 10.18 -7.07 2.98
C LYS A 30 9.05 -7.12 1.95
N CYS A 31 7.81 -6.86 2.34
CA CYS A 31 6.73 -6.62 1.37
C CYS A 31 7.07 -5.38 0.52
N ASP A 32 6.81 -5.43 -0.80
CA ASP A 32 7.26 -4.38 -1.73
C ASP A 32 6.37 -3.14 -1.63
N GLU A 33 5.06 -3.35 -1.62
CA GLU A 33 4.05 -2.30 -1.68
C GLU A 33 2.91 -2.59 -0.71
N PHE A 34 2.13 -1.55 -0.35
CA PHE A 34 0.93 -1.74 0.45
C PHE A 34 -0.18 -0.79 0.02
N GLN A 35 -1.42 -1.23 0.23
CA GLN A 35 -2.63 -0.46 0.04
C GLN A 35 -3.52 -0.59 1.27
N GLY A 36 -4.15 0.50 1.67
CA GLY A 36 -5.17 0.48 2.71
C GLY A 36 -5.44 1.87 3.27
N TYR A 37 -6.38 1.94 4.20
CA TYR A 37 -6.86 3.19 4.83
C TYR A 37 -5.74 3.99 5.50
N LEU A 38 -4.67 3.32 5.95
CA LEU A 38 -3.48 3.99 6.49
C LEU A 38 -2.82 4.93 5.46
N ASN A 39 -2.85 4.56 4.18
CA ASN A 39 -2.28 5.36 3.10
C ASN A 39 -3.28 6.43 2.63
N SER A 40 -4.48 5.96 2.26
CA SER A 40 -5.61 6.75 1.79
C SER A 40 -6.88 5.91 1.87
N PRO A 41 -8.05 6.48 2.19
CA PRO A 41 -9.32 5.86 1.86
C PRO A 41 -9.46 5.73 0.31
N PRO A 42 -10.42 4.92 -0.18
CA PRO A 42 -10.88 5.04 -1.56
C PRO A 42 -11.35 6.47 -1.83
N VAL A 43 -10.94 7.04 -2.97
CA VAL A 43 -11.29 8.43 -3.34
C VAL A 43 -12.19 8.45 -4.59
N PRO A 44 -13.08 9.43 -4.73
CA PRO A 44 -13.81 9.69 -5.96
C PRO A 44 -12.87 9.97 -7.14
N PHE A 45 -13.38 9.78 -8.36
CA PHE A 45 -12.61 10.01 -9.59
C PHE A 45 -12.09 11.44 -9.68
N GLU A 46 -12.86 12.41 -9.22
CA GLU A 46 -12.54 13.84 -9.24
C GLU A 46 -11.32 14.18 -8.37
N GLN A 47 -11.02 13.34 -7.39
CA GLN A 47 -9.95 13.56 -6.41
C GLN A 47 -8.66 12.79 -6.73
N ILE A 48 -8.68 11.84 -7.68
CA ILE A 48 -7.52 10.97 -7.96
C ILE A 48 -6.28 11.75 -8.41
N THR A 49 -6.47 12.79 -9.24
CA THR A 49 -5.36 13.60 -9.76
C THR A 49 -4.66 14.35 -8.64
N GLN A 50 -5.40 14.84 -7.65
CA GLN A 50 -4.82 15.51 -6.48
C GLN A 50 -4.00 14.54 -5.66
N LEU A 51 -4.55 13.35 -5.38
CA LEU A 51 -3.86 12.28 -4.66
C LEU A 51 -2.55 11.85 -5.36
N LEU A 52 -2.58 11.69 -6.69
CA LEU A 52 -1.41 11.32 -7.49
C LEU A 52 -0.32 12.41 -7.51
N GLN A 53 -0.70 13.68 -7.34
CA GLN A 53 0.23 14.80 -7.19
C GLN A 53 0.79 14.93 -5.76
N GLY A 54 0.42 14.03 -4.84
CA GLY A 54 0.84 14.05 -3.44
C GLY A 54 0.01 14.98 -2.55
N HIS A 55 -1.06 15.58 -3.08
CA HIS A 55 -2.02 16.33 -2.28
C HIS A 55 -3.04 15.34 -1.72
N ARG A 56 -3.09 15.18 -0.39
CA ARG A 56 -4.16 14.37 0.22
C ARG A 56 -5.49 15.08 -0.03
N PRO A 57 -6.43 14.47 -0.78
CA PRO A 57 -7.75 15.04 -0.91
C PRO A 57 -8.44 15.00 0.45
N GLU A 58 -9.24 16.02 0.74
CA GLU A 58 -10.05 16.11 1.98
C GLU A 58 -11.21 15.11 1.98
#